data_AF-A0AA41BF82-F1
#
_entry.id   AF-A0AA41BF82-F1
#
_cell.length_a   1.000
_cell.length_b   1.000
_cell.length_c   1.000
_cell.angle_alpha   90.00
_cell.angle_beta   90.00
_cell.angle_gamma   90.00
#
_symmetry.space_group_name_H-M   'P 1'
#
loop_
_entity.id
_entity.type
_entity.pdbx_description
1 polymer ?
#
loop_
_entity_poly.entity_id
_entity_poly.type
_entity_poly.pdbx_seq_one_letter_code
_entity_poly.pdbx_strand_id
1 'polypeptide(L)'
;MPQLRPGTRATLQVRQLMPGEFAWIITLFDPESGNVRSTNYSPRRYASQDEASTAGKAAVVEFLGSGGHKAAEPAREGKSKS
;
A
#
# COMPACT_ATOMS: atom_id res chain seq x y z
N MET A 1 8.53 -15.03 -0.52
CA MET A 1 7.54 -13.93 -0.58
C MET A 1 6.68 -14.12 -1.82
N PRO A 2 5.35 -13.94 -1.75
CA PRO A 2 4.46 -14.28 -2.83
C PRO A 2 4.66 -13.30 -4.00
N GLN A 3 5.05 -13.82 -5.15
CA GLN A 3 5.13 -13.07 -6.41
C GLN A 3 3.76 -12.44 -6.71
N LEU A 4 3.76 -11.16 -7.13
CA LEU A 4 2.57 -10.53 -7.67
C LEU A 4 2.21 -11.25 -8.96
N ARG A 5 1.04 -11.88 -8.95
CA ARG A 5 0.62 -12.73 -10.07
C ARG A 5 0.07 -11.87 -11.20
N PRO A 6 0.24 -12.29 -12.46
CA PRO A 6 -0.44 -11.67 -13.59
C PRO A 6 -1.95 -11.53 -13.31
N GLY A 7 -2.52 -10.36 -13.57
CA GLY A 7 -3.93 -10.06 -13.29
C GLY A 7 -4.22 -9.55 -11.87
N THR A 8 -3.22 -9.44 -10.98
CA THR A 8 -3.39 -8.76 -9.69
C THR A 8 -3.86 -7.32 -9.92
N ARG A 9 -4.93 -6.91 -9.24
CA ARG A 9 -5.48 -5.55 -9.35
C ARG A 9 -5.17 -4.79 -8.07
N ALA A 10 -4.67 -3.57 -8.21
CA ALA A 10 -4.49 -2.65 -7.09
C ALA A 10 -5.58 -1.58 -7.10
N THR A 11 -6.19 -1.31 -5.96
CA THR A 11 -7.09 -0.18 -5.76
C THR A 11 -6.46 0.82 -4.82
N LEU A 12 -6.47 2.09 -5.21
CA LEU A 12 -6.04 3.21 -4.38
C LEU A 12 -7.26 3.95 -3.84
N GLN A 13 -7.33 4.11 -2.52
CA GLN A 13 -8.32 4.93 -1.85
C GLN A 13 -7.61 6.04 -1.08
N VAL A 14 -8.11 7.27 -1.21
CA VAL A 14 -7.67 8.39 -0.37
C VAL A 14 -8.77 8.68 0.63
N ARG A 15 -8.41 8.77 1.91
CA ARG A 15 -9.33 9.05 3.00
C ARG A 15 -8.83 10.24 3.80
N GLN A 16 -9.76 11.11 4.15
CA GLN A 16 -9.54 12.08 5.20
C GLN A 16 -9.68 11.38 6.56
N LEU A 17 -8.71 11.56 7.45
CA LEU A 17 -8.72 10.97 8.78
C LEU A 17 -9.03 12.01 9.86
N MET A 18 -8.55 13.23 9.67
CA MET A 18 -8.87 14.42 10.45
C MET A 18 -9.05 15.61 9.50
N PRO A 19 -9.70 16.72 9.93
CA PRO A 19 -9.77 17.93 9.12
C PRO A 19 -8.37 18.37 8.69
N GLY A 20 -8.16 18.52 7.37
CA GLY A 20 -6.85 18.85 6.80
C GLY A 20 -5.82 17.70 6.73
N GLU A 21 -6.13 16.49 7.23
CA GLU A 21 -5.22 15.34 7.16
C GLU A 21 -5.77 14.21 6.28
N PHE A 22 -5.00 13.89 5.24
CA PHE A 22 -5.32 12.86 4.27
C PHE A 22 -4.32 11.71 4.33
N ALA A 23 -4.82 10.51 4.06
CA ALA A 23 -4.03 9.29 3.97
C ALA A 23 -4.49 8.48 2.77
N TRP A 24 -3.58 7.75 2.16
CA TRP A 24 -3.91 6.78 1.12
C TRP A 24 -3.88 5.35 1.66
N ILE A 25 -4.64 4.49 1.01
CA ILE A 25 -4.74 3.06 1.27
C ILE A 25 -4.66 2.33 -0.06
N ILE A 26 -3.75 1.37 -0.16
CA ILE A 26 -3.63 0.48 -1.32
C ILE A 26 -4.14 -0.88 -0.92
N THR A 27 -5.09 -1.41 -1.66
CA THR A 27 -5.61 -2.77 -1.47
C THR A 27 -5.32 -3.59 -2.72
N LEU A 28 -4.75 -4.77 -2.53
CA LEU A 28 -4.43 -5.70 -3.61
C LEU A 28 -5.42 -6.85 -3.64
N PHE A 29 -6.00 -7.07 -4.81
CA PHE A 29 -6.91 -8.15 -5.10
C PHE A 29 -6.22 -9.21 -5.97
N ASP A 30 -6.22 -10.44 -5.45
CA ASP A 30 -5.74 -11.61 -6.17
C ASP A 30 -6.92 -12.28 -6.90
N PRO A 31 -6.96 -12.25 -8.24
CA PRO A 31 -8.14 -12.68 -9.00
C PRO A 31 -8.38 -14.18 -8.98
N GLU A 32 -7.35 -14.98 -8.68
CA GLU A 32 -7.42 -16.44 -8.74
C GLU A 32 -7.95 -17.02 -7.42
N SER A 33 -7.53 -16.43 -6.31
CA SER A 33 -7.98 -16.84 -4.97
C SER A 33 -9.17 -16.04 -4.43
N GLY A 34 -9.51 -14.92 -5.06
CA GLY A 34 -10.51 -13.97 -4.56
C GLY A 34 -10.09 -13.25 -3.26
N ASN A 35 -8.85 -13.46 -2.79
CA ASN A 35 -8.38 -12.94 -1.53
C ASN A 35 -7.78 -11.54 -1.67
N VAL A 36 -8.04 -10.72 -0.66
CA VAL A 36 -7.35 -9.44 -0.47
C VAL A 36 -6.04 -9.72 0.26
N ARG A 37 -4.91 -9.44 -0.40
CA ARG A 37 -3.59 -9.89 0.09
C ARG A 37 -2.83 -8.85 0.89
N SER A 38 -2.94 -7.57 0.53
CA SER A 38 -2.20 -6.51 1.22
C SER A 38 -3.01 -5.24 1.26
N THR A 39 -3.11 -4.67 2.46
CA THR A 39 -3.59 -3.30 2.69
C THR A 39 -2.38 -2.48 3.16
N ASN A 40 -1.82 -1.67 2.27
CA ASN A 40 -0.73 -0.75 2.63
C ASN A 40 -1.33 0.61 2.97
N TYR A 41 -0.96 1.15 4.13
CA TYR A 41 -1.40 2.46 4.59
C TYR A 41 -0.31 3.48 4.35
N SER A 42 -0.71 4.72 4.07
CA SER A 42 0.27 5.79 3.90
C SER A 42 1.19 5.90 5.11
N PRO A 43 2.53 5.96 4.90
CA PRO A 43 3.50 6.02 6.00
C PRO A 43 3.43 7.35 6.75
N ARG A 44 2.81 8.37 6.14
CA ARG A 44 2.58 9.68 6.71
C ARG A 44 1.20 10.22 6.36
N ARG A 45 0.83 11.33 6.98
CA ARG A 45 -0.35 12.13 6.63
C ARG A 45 0.06 13.22 5.63
N TYR A 46 -0.89 13.61 4.80
CA TYR A 46 -0.74 14.63 3.76
C TYR A 46 -1.69 15.79 4.04
N ALA A 47 -1.30 16.99 3.65
CA ALA A 47 -2.07 18.20 3.91
C ALA A 47 -3.23 18.39 2.92
N SER A 48 -3.23 17.65 1.82
CA SER A 48 -4.30 17.68 0.82
C SER A 48 -4.60 16.31 0.24
N GLN A 49 -5.83 16.17 -0.30
CA GLN A 49 -6.25 14.97 -1.02
C GLN A 49 -5.39 14.71 -2.26
N ASP A 50 -4.99 15.77 -2.98
CA ASP A 50 -4.19 15.64 -4.20
C ASP A 50 -2.77 15.17 -3.90
N GLU A 51 -2.17 15.67 -2.82
CA GLU A 51 -0.85 15.23 -2.36
C GLU A 51 -0.89 13.74 -1.94
N ALA A 52 -1.92 13.34 -1.18
CA ALA A 52 -2.15 11.94 -0.83
C ALA A 52 -2.39 11.05 -2.05
N SER A 53 -3.18 11.52 -3.01
CA SER A 53 -3.48 10.80 -4.26
C SER A 53 -2.22 10.60 -5.10
N THR A 54 -1.40 11.64 -5.24
CA THR A 54 -0.15 11.59 -6.01
C THR A 54 0.83 10.61 -5.38
N ALA A 55 1.04 10.70 -4.06
CA ALA A 55 1.92 9.80 -3.34
C ALA A 55 1.41 8.34 -3.36
N GLY A 56 0.10 8.16 -3.21
CA GLY A 56 -0.52 6.83 -3.28
C GLY A 56 -0.40 6.19 -4.66
N LYS A 57 -0.56 6.96 -5.75
CA LYS A 57 -0.34 6.46 -7.12
C LYS A 57 1.11 6.05 -7.33
N ALA A 58 2.07 6.86 -6.86
CA ALA A 58 3.49 6.51 -6.92
C ALA A 58 3.77 5.20 -6.17
N ALA A 59 3.20 5.03 -4.97
CA ALA A 59 3.32 3.79 -4.21
C ALA A 59 2.68 2.58 -4.91
N VAL A 60 1.53 2.74 -5.61
CA VAL A 60 0.94 1.66 -6.43
C VAL A 60 1.88 1.27 -7.57
N VAL A 61 2.45 2.25 -8.27
CA VAL A 61 3.38 2.00 -9.38
C VAL A 61 4.65 1.34 -8.88
N GLU A 62 5.21 1.80 -7.76
CA GLU A 62 6.36 1.16 -7.13
C GLU A 62 6.03 -0.27 -6.71
N PHE A 63 4.86 -0.51 -6.13
CA PHE A 63 4.46 -1.84 -5.67
C PHE A 63 4.23 -2.82 -6.83
N LEU A 64 3.53 -2.38 -7.89
CA LEU A 64 3.27 -3.20 -9.08
C LEU A 64 4.53 -3.35 -9.96
N GLY A 65 5.32 -2.28 -10.10
CA GLY A 65 6.58 -2.26 -10.84
C GLY A 65 7.71 -3.03 -10.15
N SER A 66 7.72 -3.06 -8.82
CA SER A 66 8.60 -3.91 -8.01
C SER A 66 8.16 -5.38 -7.99
N GLY A 67 7.14 -5.75 -8.76
CA GLY A 67 6.90 -7.14 -9.18
C GLY A 67 8.12 -7.80 -9.87
N GLY A 68 9.15 -7.02 -10.21
CA GLY A 68 10.50 -7.49 -10.55
C GLY A 68 11.44 -7.66 -9.35
N HIS A 69 11.51 -6.75 -8.37
CA HIS A 69 12.39 -6.88 -7.20
C HIS A 69 11.93 -6.01 -6.01
N LYS A 70 11.49 -6.68 -4.94
CA LYS A 70 11.75 -6.40 -3.52
C LYS A 70 11.57 -4.96 -3.00
N ALA A 71 10.42 -4.67 -2.41
CA ALA A 71 10.22 -3.62 -1.38
C ALA A 71 9.55 -4.28 -0.16
N ALA A 72 10.35 -4.68 0.84
CA ALA A 72 10.52 -3.95 2.09
C ALA A 72 9.23 -3.84 2.93
N GLU A 73 8.98 -4.88 3.73
CA GLU A 73 8.11 -4.79 4.91
C GLU A 73 8.72 -3.77 5.89
N PRO A 74 7.98 -2.77 6.39
CA PRO A 74 8.33 -2.19 7.67
C PRO A 74 7.87 -3.19 8.73
N ALA A 75 8.78 -4.06 9.15
CA ALA A 75 8.60 -4.90 10.32
C ALA A 75 8.38 -3.97 11.53
N ARG A 76 7.12 -3.76 11.90
CA ARG A 76 6.79 -3.28 13.24
C ARG A 76 6.70 -4.48 14.17
N GLU A 77 7.59 -4.42 15.15
CA GLU A 77 7.35 -4.81 16.55
C GLU A 77 7.77 -6.23 16.99
N GLY A 78 9.00 -6.29 17.53
CA GLY A 78 9.22 -6.59 18.95
C GLY A 78 9.22 -8.06 19.39
N LYS A 79 10.40 -8.60 19.75
CA LYS A 79 10.82 -8.82 21.16
C LYS A 79 12.22 -9.44 21.22
N SER A 80 13.19 -8.67 21.73
CA SER A 80 14.42 -9.22 22.28
C SER A 80 14.11 -9.89 23.62
N LYS A 81 14.33 -11.20 23.74
CA LYS A 81 14.84 -11.93 24.93
C LYS A 81 14.60 -13.44 24.81
N SER A 82 15.64 -14.22 24.57
CA SER A 82 16.39 -14.99 25.57
C SER A 82 17.52 -15.75 24.89
#